data_AF-G8SKL0-F1
#
_entry.id   AF-G8SKL0-F1
#
_cell.length_a   1.000
_cell.length_b   1.000
_cell.length_c   1.000
_cell.angle_alpha   90.00
_cell.angle_beta   90.00
_cell.angle_gamma   90.00
#
_symmetry.space_group_name_H-M   'P 1'
#
loop_
_entity.id
_entity.type
_entity.pdbx_description
1 polymer ?
#
loop_
_entity_poly.entity_id
_entity_poly.type
_entity_poly.pdbx_seq_one_letter_code
_entity_poly.pdbx_strand_id
1 'polypeptide(L)'
;MSARHAWVDASAGVAGDMLLGALLDAGADPAVVQAAVDAVVPGSVRISASEVTRAGLRAVKAHVEVLVAEPPHRTWAGLRGMLDDSGLVVAVRDRAVAVFARLAEAEARVHGIPAGDVHFHEVGALDSVADVVGVCAALDDLGVTSVSAGEVAVGSGWVRGAHGQLPVPVPAVAQLALGWRVSAGGSGELATPTGMALLRALAATCEELPSMRVEAAGTGAGGRDRAERANVVRVIIGQREEADRAEGMLGEADRAEGKLGEADRAEGKLGEADREKIVLLEANVDDLDPRLWPGVLARLLAAGAADAWLTPILMKKGRPAHVLSALCAPDQVPGLRRHLFEQTSTLGIRESVRHRTVLARHVVRIGEIAVKIGHLDGVIVQAMPEFEDVAAVARREGRPERVVLQEALAAAAAAGLVPGRPSPPTPPAAPGSPRTSDHHDRGRPG
;
A
#
# COMPACT_ATOMS: atom_id res chain seq x y z
N MET A 1 -13.27 -13.44 3.33
CA MET A 1 -12.66 -12.70 4.48
C MET A 1 -11.95 -11.49 3.90
N SER A 2 -12.05 -10.32 4.52
CA SER A 2 -11.32 -9.12 4.07
C SER A 2 -9.81 -9.35 4.20
N ALA A 3 -9.01 -8.89 3.22
CA ALA A 3 -7.57 -9.10 3.21
C ALA A 3 -6.88 -8.27 4.32
N ARG A 4 -6.35 -8.93 5.36
CA ARG A 4 -5.60 -8.23 6.43
C ARG A 4 -4.15 -8.01 5.99
N HIS A 5 -3.63 -6.84 6.34
CA HIS A 5 -2.29 -6.38 6.09
C HIS A 5 -1.56 -6.09 7.41
N ALA A 6 -0.28 -6.41 7.49
CA ALA A 6 0.60 -6.03 8.61
C ALA A 6 1.70 -5.08 8.13
N TRP A 7 1.80 -3.90 8.75
CA TRP A 7 2.94 -3.00 8.58
C TRP A 7 3.88 -3.12 9.77
N VAL A 8 5.17 -3.32 9.52
CA VAL A 8 6.20 -3.46 10.55
C VAL A 8 7.03 -2.18 10.68
N ASP A 9 7.05 -1.62 11.88
CA ASP A 9 7.96 -0.54 12.27
C ASP A 9 9.25 -1.12 12.87
N ALA A 10 10.31 -1.07 12.08
CA ALA A 10 11.66 -1.49 12.45
C ALA A 10 12.62 -0.30 12.68
N SER A 11 12.10 0.92 12.88
CA SER A 11 12.90 2.11 13.16
C SER A 11 13.70 2.01 14.47
N ALA A 12 13.27 1.13 15.38
CA ALA A 12 13.95 0.81 16.63
C ALA A 12 14.87 -0.45 16.54
N GLY A 13 15.00 -1.06 15.37
CA GLY A 13 15.71 -2.33 15.18
C GLY A 13 14.74 -3.48 14.90
N VAL A 14 15.27 -4.68 14.65
CA VAL A 14 14.45 -5.88 14.42
C VAL A 14 15.21 -7.17 14.74
N ALA A 15 14.56 -8.08 15.45
CA ALA A 15 15.01 -9.45 15.67
C ALA A 15 13.82 -10.40 15.56
N GLY A 16 14.08 -11.70 15.44
CA GLY A 16 13.02 -12.71 15.30
C GLY A 16 12.11 -12.75 16.52
N ASP A 17 12.69 -12.87 17.71
CA ASP A 17 12.00 -12.80 19.01
C ASP A 17 11.20 -11.49 19.20
N MET A 18 11.74 -10.36 18.74
CA MET A 18 11.06 -9.06 18.77
C MET A 18 9.82 -9.06 17.87
N LEU A 19 9.93 -9.55 16.65
CA LEU A 19 8.79 -9.60 15.72
C LEU A 19 7.75 -10.61 16.19
N LEU A 20 8.17 -11.76 16.72
CA LEU A 20 7.28 -12.75 17.32
C LEU A 20 6.53 -12.15 18.51
N GLY A 21 7.24 -11.49 19.42
CA GLY A 21 6.65 -10.79 20.57
C GLY A 21 5.61 -9.75 20.14
N ALA A 22 5.90 -8.99 19.06
CA ALA A 22 4.95 -8.00 18.52
C ALA A 22 3.68 -8.65 17.95
N LEU A 23 3.77 -9.82 17.32
CA LEU A 23 2.61 -10.53 16.77
C LEU A 23 1.77 -11.22 17.87
N LEU A 24 2.42 -11.81 18.87
CA LEU A 24 1.74 -12.32 20.06
C LEU A 24 0.99 -11.20 20.79
N ASP A 25 1.60 -10.03 20.91
CA ASP A 25 0.95 -8.84 21.47
C ASP A 25 -0.22 -8.33 20.64
N ALA A 26 -0.15 -8.47 19.31
CA ALA A 26 -1.23 -8.11 18.40
C ALA A 26 -2.39 -9.12 18.43
N GLY A 27 -2.27 -10.24 19.16
CA GLY A 27 -3.34 -11.20 19.42
C GLY A 27 -3.16 -12.58 18.79
N ALA A 28 -1.98 -12.94 18.27
CA ALA A 28 -1.72 -14.30 17.81
C ALA A 28 -1.77 -15.30 18.98
N ASP A 29 -2.38 -16.46 18.78
CA ASP A 29 -2.48 -17.50 19.80
C ASP A 29 -1.11 -18.18 20.05
N PRO A 30 -0.53 -18.07 21.26
CA PRO A 30 0.72 -18.74 21.60
C PRO A 30 0.68 -20.26 21.39
N ALA A 31 -0.48 -20.90 21.55
CA ALA A 31 -0.61 -22.34 21.36
C ALA A 31 -0.49 -22.74 19.88
N VAL A 32 -1.01 -21.93 18.96
CA VAL A 32 -0.87 -22.13 17.52
C VAL A 32 0.60 -21.98 17.10
N VAL A 33 1.27 -20.95 17.63
CA VAL A 33 2.71 -20.72 17.40
C VAL A 33 3.55 -21.89 17.92
N GLN A 34 3.31 -22.34 19.15
CA GLN A 34 4.03 -23.47 19.75
C GLN A 34 3.82 -24.76 18.93
N ALA A 35 2.57 -25.06 18.55
CA ALA A 35 2.25 -26.25 17.75
C ALA A 35 2.96 -26.25 16.38
N ALA A 36 3.07 -25.09 15.73
CA ALA A 36 3.79 -24.95 14.47
C ALA A 36 5.30 -25.24 14.64
N VAL A 37 5.92 -24.73 15.71
CA VAL A 37 7.34 -25.00 15.99
C VAL A 37 7.57 -26.46 16.34
N ASP A 38 6.69 -27.06 17.15
CA ASP A 38 6.75 -28.50 17.48
C ASP A 38 6.54 -29.40 16.25
N ALA A 39 5.83 -28.94 15.21
CA ALA A 39 5.70 -29.69 13.96
C ALA A 39 7.03 -29.82 13.19
N VAL A 40 7.99 -28.92 13.44
CA VAL A 40 9.32 -28.93 12.79
C VAL A 40 10.40 -29.49 13.72
N VAL A 41 10.37 -29.12 14.99
CA VAL A 41 11.36 -29.52 16.02
C VAL A 41 10.68 -30.01 17.29
N PRO A 42 10.01 -31.19 17.26
CA PRO A 42 9.14 -31.65 18.35
C PRO A 42 9.84 -31.66 19.71
N GLY A 43 9.26 -30.98 20.69
CA GLY A 43 9.72 -31.01 22.09
C GLY A 43 11.13 -30.44 22.31
N SER A 44 11.71 -29.79 21.30
CA SER A 44 13.07 -29.25 21.36
C SER A 44 13.10 -27.80 21.84
N VAL A 45 11.96 -27.10 21.73
CA VAL A 45 11.85 -25.67 22.04
C VAL A 45 10.52 -25.40 22.74
N ARG A 46 10.56 -24.52 23.75
CA ARG A 46 9.36 -23.91 24.35
C ARG A 46 9.35 -22.41 24.10
N ILE A 47 8.24 -21.91 23.58
CA ILE A 47 7.97 -20.49 23.41
C ILE A 47 7.11 -20.02 24.57
N SER A 48 7.49 -18.90 25.17
CA SER A 48 6.67 -18.19 26.14
C SER A 48 6.75 -16.69 25.90
N ALA A 49 5.82 -15.92 26.49
CA ALA A 49 5.78 -14.48 26.35
C ALA A 49 5.55 -13.82 27.71
N SER A 50 6.21 -12.69 27.95
CA SER A 50 6.00 -11.89 29.16
C SER A 50 5.91 -10.42 28.82
N GLU A 51 5.03 -9.70 29.52
CA GLU A 51 5.01 -8.25 29.46
C GLU A 51 6.26 -7.66 30.12
N VAL A 52 6.86 -6.66 29.47
CA VAL A 52 8.05 -5.94 29.92
C VAL A 52 7.93 -4.45 29.60
N THR A 53 8.77 -3.65 30.25
CA THR A 53 8.91 -2.22 29.93
C THR A 53 10.24 -1.98 29.20
N ARG A 54 10.25 -1.12 28.18
CA ARG A 54 11.45 -0.63 27.48
C ARG A 54 11.40 0.88 27.36
N ALA A 55 12.35 1.58 28.00
CA ALA A 55 12.36 3.04 28.07
C ALA A 55 10.97 3.65 28.42
N GLY A 56 10.24 3.03 29.35
CA GLY A 56 8.90 3.46 29.78
C GLY A 56 7.73 2.97 28.92
N LEU A 57 7.98 2.29 27.79
CA LEU A 57 6.94 1.71 26.93
C LEU A 57 6.65 0.26 27.31
N ARG A 58 5.37 -0.09 27.44
CA ARG A 58 4.91 -1.47 27.63
C ARG A 58 5.04 -2.25 26.32
N ALA A 59 5.57 -3.47 26.40
CA ALA A 59 5.82 -4.35 25.26
C ALA A 59 5.82 -5.83 25.69
N VAL A 60 5.73 -6.75 24.74
CA VAL A 60 5.83 -8.20 24.98
C VAL A 60 7.21 -8.70 24.56
N LYS A 61 7.89 -9.43 25.44
CA LYS A 61 9.10 -10.17 25.09
C LYS A 61 8.73 -11.64 24.85
N ALA A 62 9.01 -12.15 23.66
CA ALA A 62 9.00 -13.59 23.40
C ALA A 62 10.30 -14.19 23.97
N HIS A 63 10.17 -15.36 24.60
CA HIS A 63 11.29 -16.13 25.11
C HIS A 63 11.28 -17.49 24.43
N VAL A 64 12.43 -17.84 23.86
CA VAL A 64 12.69 -19.13 23.25
C VAL A 64 13.58 -19.92 24.21
N GLU A 65 13.05 -20.99 24.78
CA GLU A 65 13.78 -21.90 25.67
C GLU A 65 14.12 -23.18 24.90
N VAL A 66 15.41 -23.43 24.69
CA VAL A 66 15.89 -24.68 24.10
C VAL A 66 15.89 -25.78 25.16
N LEU A 67 15.13 -26.85 24.92
CA LEU A 67 14.91 -27.96 25.87
C LEU A 67 15.90 -29.11 25.72
N VAL A 68 16.78 -29.06 24.71
CA VAL A 68 17.80 -30.09 24.42
C VAL A 68 19.18 -29.59 24.81
N ALA A 69 19.97 -30.45 25.48
CA ALA A 69 21.29 -30.07 26.00
C ALA A 69 22.32 -29.78 24.88
N GLU A 70 22.25 -30.52 23.77
CA GLU A 70 23.13 -30.34 22.61
C GLU A 70 22.28 -30.31 21.33
N PRO A 71 21.91 -29.11 20.85
CA PRO A 71 21.21 -28.99 19.59
C PRO A 71 22.11 -29.48 18.45
N PRO A 72 21.64 -30.36 17.56
CA PRO A 72 22.43 -30.77 16.40
C PRO A 72 22.69 -29.55 15.50
N HIS A 73 23.91 -29.43 14.99
CA HIS A 73 24.20 -28.50 13.91
C HIS A 73 23.47 -28.96 12.66
N ARG A 74 22.74 -28.03 12.02
CA ARG A 74 21.95 -28.31 10.81
C ARG A 74 22.45 -27.44 9.67
N THR A 75 22.60 -28.06 8.50
CA THR A 75 22.77 -27.33 7.24
C THR A 75 21.42 -26.77 6.78
N TRP A 76 21.46 -25.77 5.91
CA TRP A 76 20.25 -25.31 5.22
C TRP A 76 19.52 -26.47 4.52
N ALA A 77 20.23 -27.34 3.81
CA ALA A 77 19.63 -28.50 3.14
C ALA A 77 18.87 -29.42 4.12
N GLY A 78 19.45 -29.70 5.29
CA GLY A 78 18.80 -30.51 6.32
C GLY A 78 17.56 -29.83 6.92
N LEU A 79 17.64 -28.52 7.18
CA LEU A 79 16.50 -27.76 7.70
C LEU A 79 15.35 -27.67 6.68
N ARG A 80 15.67 -27.48 5.40
CA ARG A 80 14.67 -27.50 4.33
C ARG A 80 13.91 -28.82 4.29
N GLY A 81 14.62 -29.95 4.37
CA GLY A 81 13.98 -31.27 4.45
C GLY A 81 13.02 -31.38 5.64
N MET A 82 13.40 -30.89 6.81
CA MET A 82 12.52 -30.88 7.99
C MET A 82 11.28 -30.02 7.80
N LEU A 83 11.38 -28.86 7.13
CA LEU A 83 10.23 -28.01 6.82
C LEU A 83 9.32 -28.69 5.79
N ASP A 84 9.89 -29.29 4.75
CA ASP A 84 9.15 -30.00 3.69
C ASP A 84 8.40 -31.22 4.24
N ASP A 85 8.99 -31.96 5.18
CA ASP A 85 8.41 -33.14 5.82
C ASP A 85 7.52 -32.82 7.04
N SER A 86 7.42 -31.55 7.44
CA SER A 86 6.65 -31.13 8.61
C SER A 86 5.13 -31.13 8.37
N GLY A 87 4.36 -31.23 9.45
CA GLY A 87 2.89 -31.08 9.43
C GLY A 87 2.40 -29.62 9.35
N LEU A 88 3.25 -28.69 8.93
CA LEU A 88 2.92 -27.26 8.86
C LEU A 88 1.83 -26.97 7.81
N VAL A 89 1.03 -25.93 8.09
CA VAL A 89 0.18 -25.32 7.07
C VAL A 89 1.06 -24.84 5.92
N VAL A 90 0.62 -25.10 4.68
CA VAL A 90 1.38 -24.79 3.44
C VAL A 90 1.88 -23.34 3.42
N ALA A 91 1.02 -22.37 3.77
CA ALA A 91 1.41 -20.97 3.80
C ALA A 91 2.51 -20.66 4.83
N VAL A 92 2.47 -21.30 6.02
CA VAL A 92 3.49 -21.15 7.07
C VAL A 92 4.82 -21.76 6.61
N ARG A 93 4.77 -22.98 6.05
CA ARG A 93 5.95 -23.66 5.50
C ARG A 93 6.61 -22.84 4.40
N ASP A 94 5.84 -22.40 3.40
CA ASP A 94 6.37 -21.70 2.23
C ASP A 94 7.01 -20.35 2.63
N ARG A 95 6.40 -19.63 3.59
CA ARG A 95 6.99 -18.42 4.18
C ARG A 95 8.28 -18.73 4.94
N ALA A 96 8.30 -19.76 5.79
CA ALA A 96 9.49 -20.14 6.55
C ALA A 96 10.65 -20.55 5.64
N VAL A 97 10.37 -21.35 4.59
CA VAL A 97 11.36 -21.73 3.57
C VAL A 97 11.91 -20.49 2.85
N ALA A 98 11.06 -19.53 2.47
CA ALA A 98 11.50 -18.29 1.84
C ALA A 98 12.42 -17.45 2.75
N VAL A 99 12.10 -17.37 4.04
CA VAL A 99 12.93 -16.66 5.04
C VAL A 99 14.30 -17.31 5.19
N PHE A 100 14.34 -18.63 5.41
CA PHE A 100 15.61 -19.34 5.55
C PHE A 100 16.43 -19.36 4.27
N ALA A 101 15.80 -19.43 3.09
CA ALA A 101 16.50 -19.32 1.82
C ALA A 101 17.20 -17.95 1.68
N ARG A 102 16.52 -16.86 2.02
CA ARG A 102 17.11 -15.50 2.00
C ARG A 102 18.27 -15.36 2.98
N LEU A 103 18.12 -15.92 4.18
CA LEU A 103 19.21 -15.95 5.16
C LEU A 103 20.39 -16.78 4.64
N ALA A 104 20.14 -17.98 4.13
CA ALA A 104 21.18 -18.84 3.56
C ALA A 104 21.91 -18.19 2.39
N GLU A 105 21.21 -17.50 1.48
CA GLU A 105 21.82 -16.75 0.37
C GLU A 105 22.75 -15.63 0.86
N ALA A 106 22.35 -14.90 1.90
CA ALA A 106 23.16 -13.85 2.50
C ALA A 106 24.42 -14.42 3.17
N GLU A 107 24.26 -15.46 3.99
CA GLU A 107 25.36 -16.14 4.67
C GLU A 107 26.33 -16.79 3.68
N ALA A 108 25.82 -17.47 2.64
CA ALA A 108 26.60 -18.06 1.56
C ALA A 108 27.52 -17.02 0.91
N ARG A 109 27.00 -15.81 0.67
CA ARG A 109 27.75 -14.72 0.08
C ARG A 109 28.81 -14.13 1.02
N VAL A 110 28.51 -14.05 2.31
CA VAL A 110 29.47 -13.62 3.34
C VAL A 110 30.61 -14.63 3.49
N HIS A 111 30.29 -15.93 3.46
CA HIS A 111 31.25 -17.02 3.68
C HIS A 111 31.92 -17.53 2.41
N GLY A 112 31.43 -17.18 1.23
CA GLY A 112 31.98 -17.64 -0.05
C GLY A 112 31.76 -19.14 -0.31
N ILE A 113 30.66 -19.70 0.22
CA ILE A 113 30.29 -21.12 0.08
C ILE A 113 28.95 -21.28 -0.63
N PRO A 114 28.62 -22.48 -1.17
CA PRO A 114 27.28 -22.74 -1.69
C PRO A 114 26.19 -22.60 -0.62
N ALA A 115 25.02 -22.08 -0.98
CA ALA A 115 23.91 -21.85 -0.05
C ALA A 115 23.41 -23.13 0.65
N GLY A 116 23.49 -24.29 -0.02
CA GLY A 116 23.12 -25.58 0.58
C GLY A 116 24.03 -26.01 1.74
N ASP A 117 25.28 -25.55 1.73
CA ASP A 117 26.33 -25.90 2.70
C ASP A 117 26.40 -24.89 3.85
N VAL A 118 25.54 -23.87 3.84
CA VAL A 118 25.48 -22.89 4.93
C VAL A 118 25.04 -23.57 6.21
N HIS A 119 25.86 -23.36 7.23
CA HIS A 119 25.54 -23.64 8.61
C HIS A 119 25.25 -22.30 9.29
N PHE A 120 24.09 -22.18 9.93
CA PHE A 120 23.75 -21.00 10.70
C PHE A 120 24.56 -21.03 12.01
N HIS A 121 25.75 -20.45 11.99
CA HIS A 121 26.69 -20.44 13.12
C HIS A 121 26.41 -19.31 14.12
N GLU A 122 25.84 -18.20 13.66
CA GLU A 122 25.56 -17.01 14.49
C GLU A 122 24.13 -16.94 14.99
N VAL A 123 23.25 -17.73 14.38
CA VAL A 123 21.84 -17.82 14.73
C VAL A 123 21.62 -19.22 15.28
N GLY A 124 21.39 -19.36 16.58
CA GLY A 124 21.16 -20.68 17.18
C GLY A 124 20.15 -21.46 16.35
N ALA A 125 20.50 -22.65 15.85
CA ALA A 125 19.68 -23.34 14.84
C ALA A 125 18.23 -23.55 15.31
N LEU A 126 18.03 -23.80 16.60
CA LEU A 126 16.70 -23.93 17.19
C LEU A 126 16.03 -22.57 17.47
N ASP A 127 16.78 -21.56 17.90
CA ASP A 127 16.26 -20.20 18.12
C ASP A 127 15.73 -19.60 16.81
N SER A 128 16.51 -19.77 15.74
CA SER A 128 16.12 -19.35 14.38
C SER A 128 14.85 -20.04 13.92
N VAL A 129 14.72 -21.34 14.18
CA VAL A 129 13.52 -22.12 13.82
C VAL A 129 12.32 -21.61 14.59
N ALA A 130 12.45 -21.41 15.89
CA ALA A 130 11.39 -20.88 16.74
C ALA A 130 10.94 -19.48 16.28
N ASP A 131 11.90 -18.59 16.03
CA ASP A 131 11.64 -17.24 15.54
C ASP A 131 10.96 -17.24 14.18
N VAL A 132 11.54 -17.95 13.19
CA VAL A 132 11.06 -17.91 11.81
C VAL A 132 9.72 -18.61 11.65
N VAL A 133 9.62 -19.86 12.13
CA VAL A 133 8.38 -20.63 12.06
C VAL A 133 7.31 -19.98 12.93
N GLY A 134 7.68 -19.51 14.12
CA GLY A 134 6.76 -18.84 15.02
C GLY A 134 6.18 -17.54 14.45
N VAL A 135 7.00 -16.68 13.83
CA VAL A 135 6.51 -15.48 13.14
C VAL A 135 5.59 -15.84 11.97
N CYS A 136 5.96 -16.84 11.16
CA CYS A 136 5.14 -17.26 10.03
C CYS A 136 3.78 -17.81 10.48
N ALA A 137 3.76 -18.60 11.55
CA ALA A 137 2.54 -19.14 12.16
C ALA A 137 1.67 -18.04 12.78
N ALA A 138 2.28 -17.10 13.50
CA ALA A 138 1.56 -15.97 14.09
C ALA A 138 0.89 -15.08 13.03
N LEU A 139 1.55 -14.85 11.88
CA LEU A 139 0.96 -14.13 10.75
C LEU A 139 -0.22 -14.89 10.13
N ASP A 140 -0.12 -16.21 10.02
CA ASP A 140 -1.18 -17.06 9.48
C ASP A 140 -2.40 -17.10 10.41
N ASP A 141 -2.17 -17.27 11.72
CA ASP A 141 -3.20 -17.25 12.77
C ASP A 141 -3.96 -15.91 12.81
N LEU A 142 -3.23 -14.80 12.69
CA LEU A 142 -3.81 -13.47 12.58
C LEU A 142 -4.52 -13.21 11.23
N GLY A 143 -4.50 -14.16 10.29
CA GLY A 143 -5.11 -14.00 8.97
C GLY A 143 -4.43 -12.93 8.11
N VAL A 144 -3.14 -12.66 8.34
CA VAL A 144 -2.37 -11.67 7.57
C VAL A 144 -2.03 -12.23 6.20
N THR A 145 -2.50 -11.51 5.17
CA THR A 145 -2.35 -11.89 3.76
C THR A 145 -1.22 -11.13 3.06
N SER A 146 -0.78 -10.00 3.61
CA SER A 146 0.32 -9.19 3.07
C SER A 146 1.06 -8.46 4.17
N VAL A 147 2.36 -8.26 3.99
CA VAL A 147 3.23 -7.54 4.94
C VAL A 147 3.99 -6.44 4.20
N SER A 148 4.21 -5.30 4.84
CA SER A 148 5.19 -4.30 4.43
C SER A 148 5.96 -3.80 5.64
N ALA A 149 7.07 -3.09 5.43
CA ALA A 149 7.84 -2.54 6.54
C ALA A 149 8.48 -1.20 6.18
N GLY A 150 8.74 -0.39 7.20
CA GLY A 150 9.44 0.89 7.07
C GLY A 150 10.95 0.75 6.86
N GLU A 151 11.65 1.87 7.08
CA GLU A 151 13.10 1.89 7.24
C GLU A 151 13.53 0.99 8.41
N VAL A 152 14.64 0.27 8.25
CA VAL A 152 15.21 -0.59 9.31
C VAL A 152 16.41 0.09 9.95
N ALA A 153 16.39 0.26 11.27
CA ALA A 153 17.56 0.68 12.02
C ALA A 153 18.50 -0.51 12.24
N VAL A 154 19.64 -0.53 11.54
CA VAL A 154 20.55 -1.69 11.55
C VAL A 154 21.61 -1.66 12.65
N GLY A 155 21.87 -0.49 13.22
CA GLY A 155 22.90 -0.28 14.22
C GLY A 155 24.19 0.33 13.66
N SER A 156 25.19 0.48 14.54
CA SER A 156 26.52 0.99 14.19
C SER A 156 27.59 0.53 15.19
N GLY A 157 28.87 0.59 14.80
CA GLY A 157 29.98 0.21 15.66
C GLY A 157 30.38 -1.25 15.47
N TRP A 158 30.65 -1.95 16.58
CA TRP A 158 31.19 -3.31 16.57
C TRP A 158 30.46 -4.20 17.59
N VAL A 159 30.31 -5.49 17.25
CA VAL A 159 29.80 -6.53 18.15
C VAL A 159 30.75 -7.72 18.15
N ARG A 160 30.61 -8.61 19.14
CA ARG A 160 31.39 -9.84 19.24
C ARG A 160 30.47 -11.02 18.89
N GLY A 161 30.75 -11.68 17.77
CA GLY A 161 30.05 -12.89 17.30
C GLY A 161 30.96 -14.11 17.31
N ALA A 162 30.50 -15.20 16.69
CA ALA A 162 31.27 -16.45 16.55
C ALA A 162 32.54 -16.23 15.71
N HIS A 163 32.50 -15.25 14.81
CA HIS A 163 33.63 -14.83 13.97
C HIS A 163 34.53 -13.76 14.62
N GLY A 164 34.40 -13.51 15.93
CA GLY A 164 35.18 -12.50 16.64
C GLY A 164 34.51 -11.13 16.61
N GLN A 165 35.29 -10.05 16.41
CA GLN A 165 34.71 -8.71 16.27
C GLN A 165 34.15 -8.51 14.86
N LEU A 166 32.87 -8.17 14.79
CA LEU A 166 32.15 -7.89 13.55
C LEU A 166 31.73 -6.43 13.51
N PRO A 167 31.85 -5.77 12.34
CA PRO A 167 31.29 -4.43 12.14
C PRO A 167 29.75 -4.50 12.20
N VAL A 168 29.10 -3.41 12.58
CA VAL A 168 27.65 -3.26 12.52
C VAL A 168 27.28 -2.26 11.41
N PRO A 169 26.36 -2.62 10.48
CA PRO A 169 25.62 -3.88 10.41
C PRO A 169 26.52 -5.10 10.20
N VAL A 170 26.19 -6.22 10.86
CA VAL A 170 26.93 -7.48 10.67
C VAL A 170 26.87 -7.91 9.21
N PRO A 171 27.88 -8.63 8.68
CA PRO A 171 27.99 -8.89 7.24
C PRO A 171 26.74 -9.48 6.60
N ALA A 172 26.05 -10.42 7.27
CA ALA A 172 24.80 -11.00 6.77
C ALA A 172 23.67 -9.96 6.67
N VAL A 173 23.52 -9.08 7.68
CA VAL A 173 22.55 -7.98 7.65
C VAL A 173 22.87 -7.00 6.53
N ALA A 174 24.16 -6.70 6.31
CA ALA A 174 24.57 -5.83 5.20
C ALA A 174 24.19 -6.42 3.82
N GLN A 175 24.29 -7.75 3.65
CA GLN A 175 23.83 -8.43 2.43
C GLN A 175 22.30 -8.39 2.29
N LEU A 176 21.58 -8.69 3.38
CA LEU A 176 20.10 -8.69 3.38
C LEU A 176 19.53 -7.27 3.12
N ALA A 177 20.22 -6.23 3.57
CA ALA A 177 19.83 -4.83 3.41
C ALA A 177 19.94 -4.28 1.98
N LEU A 178 20.53 -5.02 1.04
CA LEU A 178 20.65 -4.55 -0.35
C LEU A 178 19.27 -4.23 -0.95
N GLY A 179 19.10 -2.97 -1.38
CA GLY A 179 17.86 -2.45 -1.95
C GLY A 179 16.77 -2.09 -0.93
N TRP A 180 17.05 -2.13 0.37
CA TRP A 180 16.13 -1.70 1.44
C TRP A 180 16.58 -0.37 2.05
N ARG A 181 15.64 0.45 2.55
CA ARG A 181 15.99 1.67 3.29
C ARG A 181 16.47 1.29 4.68
N VAL A 182 17.66 1.80 5.05
CA VAL A 182 18.26 1.55 6.35
C VAL A 182 18.83 2.82 6.95
N SER A 183 18.81 2.89 8.27
CA SER A 183 19.51 3.91 9.05
C SER A 183 20.36 3.25 10.13
N ALA A 184 21.35 3.99 10.66
CA ALA A 184 22.16 3.47 11.77
C ALA A 184 21.30 3.29 13.04
N GLY A 185 20.42 4.26 13.35
CA GLY A 185 19.47 4.21 14.47
C GLY A 185 20.06 4.16 15.89
N GLY A 186 21.36 3.90 16.05
CA GLY A 186 22.05 3.82 17.34
C GLY A 186 23.29 2.93 17.32
N SER A 187 23.93 2.76 18.48
CA SER A 187 25.13 1.94 18.64
C SER A 187 24.84 0.47 18.97
N GLY A 188 25.74 -0.41 18.55
CA GLY A 188 25.59 -1.87 18.63
C GLY A 188 24.64 -2.41 17.57
N GLU A 189 24.52 -3.74 17.50
CA GLU A 189 23.60 -4.44 16.61
C GLU A 189 22.14 -4.17 17.00
N LEU A 190 21.37 -3.57 16.10
CA LEU A 190 19.94 -3.28 16.28
C LEU A 190 19.06 -4.15 15.38
N ALA A 191 19.57 -4.58 14.23
CA ALA A 191 18.94 -5.59 13.40
C ALA A 191 19.78 -6.87 13.43
N THR A 192 19.16 -8.01 13.72
CA THR A 192 19.83 -9.32 13.63
C THR A 192 19.67 -9.89 12.21
N PRO A 193 20.54 -10.84 11.79
CA PRO A 193 20.37 -11.53 10.50
C PRO A 193 18.95 -12.12 10.33
N THR A 194 18.41 -12.79 11.36
CA THR A 194 17.05 -13.36 11.35
C THR A 194 15.97 -12.30 11.20
N GLY A 195 16.05 -11.21 11.98
CA GLY A 195 15.06 -10.13 11.90
C GLY A 195 15.04 -9.49 10.52
N MET A 196 16.22 -9.24 9.94
CA MET A 196 16.32 -8.68 8.59
C MET A 196 15.85 -9.67 7.51
N ALA A 197 16.14 -10.97 7.66
CA ALA A 197 15.68 -12.00 6.73
C ALA A 197 14.15 -12.15 6.75
N LEU A 198 13.53 -12.11 7.94
CA LEU A 198 12.08 -12.08 8.10
C LEU A 198 11.45 -10.91 7.36
N LEU A 199 11.95 -9.69 7.57
CA LEU A 199 11.45 -8.53 6.83
C LEU A 199 11.64 -8.69 5.32
N ARG A 200 12.83 -9.07 4.85
CA ARG A 200 13.10 -9.13 3.40
C ARG A 200 12.38 -10.25 2.66
N ALA A 201 12.01 -11.32 3.35
CA ALA A 201 11.26 -12.41 2.76
C ALA A 201 9.75 -12.19 2.83
N LEU A 202 9.24 -11.60 3.92
CA LEU A 202 7.80 -11.47 4.16
C LEU A 202 7.23 -10.14 3.67
N ALA A 203 7.98 -9.04 3.78
CA ALA A 203 7.51 -7.72 3.38
C ALA A 203 7.63 -7.51 1.86
N ALA A 204 6.51 -7.17 1.22
CA ALA A 204 6.46 -6.91 -0.22
C ALA A 204 7.17 -5.60 -0.60
N THR A 205 7.12 -4.60 0.28
CA THR A 205 7.49 -3.21 0.01
C THR A 205 8.17 -2.56 1.21
N CYS A 206 9.11 -1.65 0.94
CA CYS A 206 9.72 -0.77 1.91
C CYS A 206 9.02 0.60 1.87
N GLU A 207 8.08 0.85 2.77
CA GLU A 207 7.21 2.03 2.75
C GLU A 207 6.88 2.53 4.16
N GLU A 208 6.53 3.81 4.27
CA GLU A 208 5.92 4.35 5.49
C GLU A 208 4.57 3.66 5.78
N LEU A 209 4.03 3.83 6.98
CA LEU A 209 2.72 3.27 7.35
C LEU A 209 1.67 3.62 6.26
N PRO A 210 1.15 2.63 5.52
CA PRO A 210 0.17 2.88 4.47
C PRO A 210 -1.15 3.39 5.06
N SER A 211 -1.97 4.04 4.22
CA SER A 211 -3.35 4.34 4.61
C SER A 211 -4.08 3.03 4.88
N MET A 212 -4.56 2.84 6.10
CA MET A 212 -5.21 1.61 6.52
C MET A 212 -6.14 1.84 7.70
N ARG A 213 -7.23 1.08 7.73
CA ARG A 213 -8.05 0.91 8.93
C ARG A 213 -7.34 -0.05 9.88
N VAL A 214 -6.75 0.50 10.94
CA VAL A 214 -6.08 -0.29 11.98
C VAL A 214 -7.11 -1.10 12.78
N GLU A 215 -6.83 -2.38 12.97
CA GLU A 215 -7.66 -3.33 13.72
C GLU A 215 -6.95 -3.86 14.95
N ALA A 216 -5.63 -4.01 14.89
CA ALA A 216 -4.79 -4.43 16.00
C ALA A 216 -3.41 -3.79 15.88
N ALA A 217 -2.72 -3.68 17.01
CA ALA A 217 -1.33 -3.28 17.05
C ALA A 217 -0.64 -4.05 18.17
N GLY A 218 0.63 -4.40 17.96
CA GLY A 218 1.44 -5.09 18.95
C GLY A 218 2.86 -4.56 18.97
N THR A 219 3.47 -4.60 20.16
CA THR A 219 4.83 -4.10 20.42
C THR A 219 5.66 -5.22 21.03
N GLY A 220 6.71 -5.63 20.32
CA GLY A 220 7.64 -6.66 20.75
C GLY A 220 8.95 -6.07 21.27
N ALA A 221 9.48 -6.59 22.37
CA ALA A 221 10.66 -6.06 23.05
C ALA A 221 11.91 -6.90 22.80
N GLY A 222 13.03 -6.23 22.51
CA GLY A 222 14.34 -6.88 22.45
C GLY A 222 14.97 -7.06 23.84
N GLY A 223 16.06 -7.83 23.90
CA GLY A 223 16.72 -8.15 25.17
C GLY A 223 17.38 -6.98 25.90
N ARG A 224 17.86 -5.96 25.17
CA ARG A 224 18.52 -4.78 25.75
C ARG A 224 17.48 -3.72 26.14
N ASP A 225 17.65 -3.06 27.28
CA ASP A 225 16.88 -1.88 27.68
C ASP A 225 17.81 -0.69 27.84
N ARG A 226 17.58 0.38 27.08
CA ARG A 226 18.39 1.60 27.12
C ARG A 226 17.45 2.76 27.41
N ALA A 227 17.77 3.57 28.41
CA ALA A 227 16.88 4.63 28.90
C ALA A 227 16.45 5.63 27.81
N GLU A 228 17.32 5.88 26.82
CA GLU A 228 17.11 6.88 25.77
C GLU A 228 16.39 6.35 24.53
N ARG A 229 16.20 5.03 24.41
CA ARG A 229 15.59 4.42 23.21
C ARG A 229 14.92 3.09 23.53
N ALA A 230 13.61 3.03 23.34
CA ALA A 230 12.87 1.79 23.46
C ALA A 230 13.37 0.78 22.41
N ASN A 231 13.91 -0.35 22.88
CA ASN A 231 14.34 -1.44 22.02
C ASN A 231 13.14 -2.33 21.68
N VAL A 232 12.34 -1.87 20.72
CA VAL A 232 11.06 -2.50 20.35
C VAL A 232 10.86 -2.56 18.85
N VAL A 233 10.04 -3.51 18.39
CA VAL A 233 9.44 -3.56 17.05
C VAL A 233 7.95 -3.38 17.22
N ARG A 234 7.29 -2.64 16.32
CA ARG A 234 5.83 -2.55 16.30
C ARG A 234 5.28 -3.21 15.06
N VAL A 235 4.13 -3.85 15.21
CA VAL A 235 3.32 -4.33 14.09
C VAL A 235 1.96 -3.65 14.18
N ILE A 236 1.51 -3.07 13.07
CA ILE A 236 0.18 -2.49 12.91
C ILE A 236 -0.58 -3.35 11.91
N ILE A 237 -1.70 -3.93 12.34
CA ILE A 237 -2.49 -4.88 11.55
C ILE A 237 -3.85 -4.27 11.27
N GLY A 238 -4.34 -4.46 10.05
CA GLY A 238 -5.66 -4.01 9.66
C GLY A 238 -5.89 -4.12 8.17
N GLN A 239 -6.87 -3.38 7.67
CA GLN A 239 -7.22 -3.39 6.26
C GLN A 239 -6.57 -2.19 5.59
N ARG A 240 -5.67 -2.43 4.64
CA ARG A 240 -5.21 -1.36 3.76
C ARG A 240 -6.42 -0.71 3.12
N GLU A 241 -6.48 0.60 3.20
CA GLU A 241 -7.30 1.34 2.27
C GLU A 241 -6.63 1.16 0.92
N GLU A 242 -7.39 0.77 -0.10
CA GLU A 242 -6.84 0.61 -1.44
C GLU A 242 -6.36 1.98 -1.94
N ALA A 243 -5.10 2.28 -1.68
CA ALA A 243 -4.27 2.98 -2.63
C ALA A 243 -4.14 2.03 -3.83
N ASP A 244 -4.71 2.42 -4.96
CA ASP A 244 -4.69 1.70 -6.24
C ASP A 244 -3.41 0.86 -6.42
N ARG A 245 -3.56 -0.47 -6.30
CA ARG A 245 -2.49 -1.43 -6.60
C ARG A 245 -2.26 -1.46 -8.10
N ALA A 246 -1.36 -0.61 -8.58
CA ALA A 246 -0.69 -0.75 -9.87
C ALA A 246 0.80 -0.95 -9.60
N GLU A 247 1.19 -2.17 -9.24
CA GLU A 247 2.58 -2.64 -9.34
C GLU A 247 2.55 -4.18 -9.30
N GLY A 248 2.75 -4.82 -10.46
CA GLY A 248 3.02 -6.25 -10.57
C GLY A 248 1.90 -7.14 -11.13
N MET A 249 1.58 -7.02 -12.42
CA MET A 249 1.22 -8.18 -13.26
C MET A 249 1.35 -7.81 -14.75
N LEU A 250 2.60 -7.76 -15.21
CA LEU A 250 2.94 -8.08 -16.59
C LEU A 250 3.40 -9.54 -16.56
N GLY A 251 2.55 -10.45 -17.04
CA GLY A 251 2.89 -11.87 -17.15
C GLY A 251 1.65 -12.75 -17.19
N GLU A 252 1.24 -13.10 -18.41
CA GLU A 252 0.39 -14.25 -18.77
C GLU A 252 -1.12 -14.15 -18.51
N ALA A 253 -1.84 -13.63 -19.50
CA ALA A 253 -3.14 -14.19 -19.93
C ALA A 253 -3.47 -13.71 -21.35
N ASP A 254 -2.75 -14.26 -22.33
CA ASP A 254 -3.31 -14.44 -23.66
C ASP A 254 -4.13 -15.75 -23.63
N ARG A 255 -5.32 -15.73 -24.23
CA ARG A 255 -6.33 -16.81 -24.36
C ARG A 255 -7.29 -17.06 -23.19
N ALA A 256 -8.52 -16.55 -23.33
CA ALA A 256 -9.68 -17.38 -23.69
C ALA A 256 -10.96 -16.52 -23.77
N GLU A 257 -11.47 -16.35 -24.99
CA GLU A 257 -12.85 -15.97 -25.23
C GLU A 257 -13.80 -17.11 -24.85
N GLY A 258 -14.96 -16.78 -24.26
CA GLY A 258 -16.01 -17.76 -23.98
C GLY A 258 -17.25 -17.14 -23.34
N LYS A 259 -18.26 -16.90 -24.18
CA LYS A 259 -19.60 -16.33 -23.92
C LYS A 259 -20.41 -17.00 -22.79
N LEU A 260 -21.37 -16.22 -22.25
CA LEU A 260 -22.76 -16.50 -21.78
C LEU A 260 -22.99 -15.74 -20.48
N GLY A 261 -24.08 -15.04 -20.17
CA GLY A 261 -25.41 -14.80 -20.76
C GLY A 261 -26.21 -14.05 -19.69
N GLU A 262 -27.10 -13.13 -20.08
CA GLU A 262 -27.92 -12.30 -19.18
C GLU A 262 -28.97 -13.12 -18.41
N ALA A 263 -29.26 -12.74 -17.16
CA ALA A 263 -30.52 -12.06 -16.74
C ALA A 263 -30.97 -12.36 -15.29
N ASP A 264 -31.39 -11.28 -14.61
CA ASP A 264 -32.31 -11.16 -13.46
C ASP A 264 -31.94 -11.84 -12.11
N ARG A 265 -32.08 -11.25 -10.92
CA ARG A 265 -32.62 -9.96 -10.45
C ARG A 265 -32.18 -9.73 -8.99
N ALA A 266 -31.78 -8.49 -8.72
CA ALA A 266 -32.19 -7.65 -7.60
C ALA A 266 -32.37 -8.25 -6.19
N GLU A 267 -31.47 -7.88 -5.27
CA GLU A 267 -31.81 -7.44 -3.92
C GLU A 267 -30.66 -6.61 -3.32
N GLY A 268 -31.01 -5.49 -2.69
CA GLY A 268 -30.13 -4.34 -2.44
C GLY A 268 -28.95 -4.61 -1.51
N LYS A 269 -27.75 -4.41 -2.05
CA LYS A 269 -26.53 -4.00 -1.35
C LYS A 269 -25.77 -3.09 -2.32
N LEU A 270 -25.26 -1.94 -1.86
CA LEU A 270 -24.25 -1.17 -2.59
C LEU A 270 -23.00 -2.06 -2.73
N GLY A 271 -23.04 -2.91 -3.75
CA GLY A 271 -22.04 -3.90 -4.04
C GLY A 271 -20.84 -3.26 -4.72
N GLU A 272 -19.73 -3.95 -4.59
CA GLU A 272 -18.42 -3.82 -5.24
C GLU A 272 -18.43 -3.50 -6.77
N ALA A 273 -19.61 -3.49 -7.40
CA ALA A 273 -19.84 -3.42 -8.84
C ALA A 273 -19.93 -2.00 -9.46
N ASP A 274 -20.05 -0.93 -8.66
CA ASP A 274 -20.22 0.44 -9.20
C ASP A 274 -18.93 1.28 -9.27
N ARG A 275 -17.77 0.62 -9.15
CA ARG A 275 -16.46 1.27 -9.29
C ARG A 275 -16.07 1.41 -10.76
N GLU A 276 -16.33 2.58 -11.33
CA GLU A 276 -15.92 2.92 -12.69
C GLU A 276 -14.39 2.92 -12.79
N LYS A 277 -13.85 2.16 -13.77
CA LYS A 277 -12.42 2.18 -14.08
C LYS A 277 -12.07 3.47 -14.82
N ILE A 278 -11.01 4.13 -14.38
CA ILE A 278 -10.45 5.32 -15.00
C ILE A 278 -8.92 5.20 -15.02
N VAL A 279 -8.23 5.94 -15.87
CA VAL A 279 -6.79 5.84 -16.09
C VAL A 279 -6.15 7.19 -15.88
N LEU A 280 -5.11 7.22 -15.05
CA LEU A 280 -4.27 8.39 -14.79
C LEU A 280 -2.97 8.27 -15.58
N LEU A 281 -2.74 9.22 -16.48
CA LEU A 281 -1.52 9.40 -17.26
C LEU A 281 -0.68 10.51 -16.62
N GLU A 282 0.61 10.27 -16.39
CA GLU A 282 1.51 11.23 -15.75
C GLU A 282 2.86 11.37 -16.45
N ALA A 283 3.35 12.60 -16.55
CA ALA A 283 4.67 12.90 -17.08
C ALA A 283 5.35 14.00 -16.24
N ASN A 284 6.64 13.82 -15.93
CA ASN A 284 7.43 14.89 -15.31
C ASN A 284 8.06 15.73 -16.42
N VAL A 285 7.94 17.06 -16.31
CA VAL A 285 8.38 18.01 -17.34
C VAL A 285 9.10 19.18 -16.67
N ASP A 286 10.40 19.34 -16.94
CA ASP A 286 11.27 20.35 -16.32
C ASP A 286 11.79 21.43 -17.29
N ASP A 287 11.43 21.34 -18.57
CA ASP A 287 11.98 22.16 -19.66
C ASP A 287 10.92 22.79 -20.59
N LEU A 288 9.63 22.74 -20.22
CA LEU A 288 8.54 23.39 -20.97
C LEU A 288 8.35 24.86 -20.53
N ASP A 289 8.13 25.76 -21.49
CA ASP A 289 7.78 27.16 -21.21
C ASP A 289 6.45 27.22 -20.43
N PRO A 290 6.41 27.84 -19.23
CA PRO A 290 5.21 27.85 -18.40
C PRO A 290 3.97 28.47 -19.05
N ARG A 291 4.13 29.33 -20.05
CA ARG A 291 3.01 29.97 -20.77
C ARG A 291 2.25 28.99 -21.66
N LEU A 292 2.82 27.82 -21.96
CA LEU A 292 2.19 26.80 -22.79
C LEU A 292 1.20 25.95 -21.99
N TRP A 293 1.36 25.85 -20.68
CA TRP A 293 0.56 24.98 -19.81
C TRP A 293 -0.97 25.14 -19.96
N PRO A 294 -1.54 26.35 -19.99
CA PRO A 294 -2.98 26.51 -20.18
C PRO A 294 -3.48 25.86 -21.48
N GLY A 295 -2.70 25.97 -22.56
CA GLY A 295 -3.02 25.36 -23.85
C GLY A 295 -2.92 23.82 -23.83
N VAL A 296 -1.92 23.28 -23.12
CA VAL A 296 -1.78 21.82 -22.92
C VAL A 296 -3.01 21.27 -22.19
N LEU A 297 -3.35 21.85 -21.03
CA LEU A 297 -4.50 21.40 -20.23
C LEU A 297 -5.81 21.49 -21.01
N ALA A 298 -6.05 22.61 -21.71
CA ALA A 298 -7.24 22.78 -22.53
C ALA A 298 -7.37 21.73 -23.65
N ARG A 299 -6.25 21.38 -24.30
CA ARG A 299 -6.25 20.34 -25.35
C ARG A 299 -6.53 18.95 -24.79
N LEU A 300 -5.99 18.62 -23.61
CA LEU A 300 -6.26 17.33 -22.96
C LEU A 300 -7.74 17.21 -22.58
N LEU A 301 -8.32 18.25 -21.98
CA LEU A 301 -9.75 18.30 -21.67
C LEU A 301 -10.62 18.19 -22.94
N ALA A 302 -10.26 18.91 -24.01
CA ALA A 302 -10.96 18.82 -25.29
C ALA A 302 -10.81 17.46 -25.98
N ALA A 303 -9.71 16.75 -25.73
CA ALA A 303 -9.45 15.40 -26.25
C ALA A 303 -10.12 14.29 -25.42
N GLY A 304 -10.91 14.65 -24.41
CA GLY A 304 -11.69 13.70 -23.62
C GLY A 304 -11.07 13.30 -22.28
N ALA A 305 -10.07 14.04 -21.78
CA ALA A 305 -9.68 13.89 -20.39
C ALA A 305 -10.85 14.27 -19.47
N ALA A 306 -11.16 13.41 -18.50
CA ALA A 306 -12.09 13.70 -17.43
C ALA A 306 -11.56 14.80 -16.50
N ASP A 307 -10.23 14.88 -16.33
CA ASP A 307 -9.55 15.96 -15.65
C ASP A 307 -8.09 16.08 -16.13
N ALA A 308 -7.48 17.25 -16.00
CA ALA A 308 -6.07 17.48 -16.29
C ALA A 308 -5.50 18.59 -15.39
N TRP A 309 -4.36 18.33 -14.74
CA TRP A 309 -3.76 19.27 -13.79
C TRP A 309 -2.23 19.22 -13.77
N LEU A 310 -1.63 20.15 -13.02
CA LEU A 310 -0.20 20.25 -12.80
C LEU A 310 0.13 20.17 -11.31
N THR A 311 1.15 19.40 -10.95
CA THR A 311 1.71 19.37 -9.59
C THR A 311 3.15 19.88 -9.62
N PRO A 312 3.49 20.97 -8.92
CA PRO A 312 4.86 21.47 -8.89
C PRO A 312 5.76 20.51 -8.12
N ILE A 313 6.93 20.21 -8.67
CA ILE A 313 7.94 19.31 -8.09
C ILE A 313 9.35 19.89 -8.25
N LEU A 314 10.29 19.38 -7.46
CA LEU A 314 11.72 19.64 -7.62
C LEU A 314 12.41 18.37 -8.15
N MET A 315 13.10 18.50 -9.28
CA MET A 315 13.83 17.39 -9.92
C MET A 315 15.34 17.47 -9.65
N LYS A 316 16.07 16.43 -10.09
CA LYS A 316 17.54 16.36 -9.98
C LYS A 316 18.20 17.65 -10.46
N LYS A 317 19.34 18.01 -9.87
CA LYS A 317 20.04 19.29 -10.12
C LYS A 317 19.23 20.53 -9.69
N GLY A 318 18.24 20.36 -8.80
CA GLY A 318 17.45 21.46 -8.24
C GLY A 318 16.52 22.13 -9.24
N ARG A 319 16.11 21.42 -10.30
CA ARG A 319 15.28 21.99 -11.37
C ARG A 319 13.82 22.04 -10.95
N PRO A 320 13.18 23.22 -10.91
CA PRO A 320 11.74 23.31 -10.77
C PRO A 320 11.06 22.65 -11.98
N ALA A 321 10.04 21.85 -11.74
CA ALA A 321 9.35 21.08 -12.77
C ALA A 321 7.88 20.90 -12.40
N HIS A 322 7.10 20.33 -13.31
CA HIS A 322 5.71 19.93 -13.05
C HIS A 322 5.51 18.45 -13.39
N VAL A 323 4.68 17.78 -12.60
CA VAL A 323 3.98 16.57 -13.04
C VAL A 323 2.74 17.03 -13.79
N LEU A 324 2.65 16.70 -15.07
CA LEU A 324 1.41 16.81 -15.85
C LEU A 324 0.62 15.52 -15.65
N SER A 325 -0.60 15.64 -15.17
CA SER A 325 -1.50 14.53 -14.89
C SER A 325 -2.78 14.67 -15.72
N ALA A 326 -3.22 13.60 -16.37
CA ALA A 326 -4.46 13.54 -17.13
C ALA A 326 -5.25 12.27 -16.76
N LEU A 327 -6.51 12.45 -16.36
CA LEU A 327 -7.40 11.39 -15.93
C LEU A 327 -8.42 11.10 -17.03
N CYS A 328 -8.62 9.85 -17.44
CA CYS A 328 -9.43 9.52 -18.62
C CYS A 328 -9.99 8.10 -18.59
N ALA A 329 -11.04 7.82 -19.38
CA ALA A 329 -11.54 6.46 -19.54
C ALA A 329 -10.51 5.58 -20.28
N PRO A 330 -10.48 4.25 -20.05
CA PRO A 330 -9.48 3.35 -20.64
C PRO A 330 -9.38 3.40 -22.17
N ASP A 331 -10.49 3.64 -22.86
CA ASP A 331 -10.59 3.76 -24.31
C ASP A 331 -9.98 5.07 -24.86
N GLN A 332 -9.88 6.11 -24.04
CA GLN A 332 -9.31 7.43 -24.41
C GLN A 332 -7.79 7.50 -24.25
N VAL A 333 -7.18 6.51 -23.58
CA VAL A 333 -5.75 6.47 -23.30
C VAL A 333 -4.87 6.65 -24.55
N PRO A 334 -5.09 5.95 -25.69
CA PRO A 334 -4.22 6.10 -26.85
C PRO A 334 -4.21 7.52 -27.43
N GLY A 335 -5.36 8.20 -27.44
CA GLY A 335 -5.50 9.56 -27.94
C GLY A 335 -4.83 10.58 -27.03
N LEU A 336 -5.08 10.48 -25.72
CA LEU A 336 -4.48 11.38 -24.75
C LEU A 336 -2.96 11.20 -24.65
N ARG A 337 -2.46 9.96 -24.68
CA ARG A 337 -1.02 9.67 -24.71
C ARG A 337 -0.32 10.38 -25.87
N ARG A 338 -0.94 10.39 -27.06
CA ARG A 338 -0.43 11.14 -28.22
C ARG A 338 -0.35 12.63 -27.92
N HIS A 339 -1.41 13.23 -27.35
CA HIS A 339 -1.40 14.64 -26.99
C HIS A 339 -0.33 14.99 -25.96
N LEU A 340 -0.10 14.15 -24.94
CA LEU A 340 0.97 14.40 -23.97
C LEU A 340 2.36 14.45 -24.65
N PHE A 341 2.65 13.54 -25.59
CA PHE A 341 3.90 13.55 -26.34
C PHE A 341 4.02 14.72 -27.32
N GLU A 342 2.93 15.11 -27.99
CA GLU A 342 2.94 16.21 -28.96
C GLU A 342 3.01 17.60 -28.31
N GLN A 343 2.45 17.74 -27.11
CA GLN A 343 2.30 19.04 -26.44
C GLN A 343 3.35 19.28 -25.35
N THR A 344 4.19 18.30 -25.04
CA THR A 344 5.25 18.42 -24.03
C THR A 344 6.58 17.87 -24.54
N SER A 345 7.64 18.15 -23.80
CA SER A 345 9.00 17.62 -24.03
C SER A 345 9.23 16.24 -23.40
N THR A 346 8.20 15.62 -22.80
CA THR A 346 8.38 14.37 -22.09
C THR A 346 8.79 13.23 -23.02
N LEU A 347 9.72 12.39 -22.55
CA LEU A 347 10.15 11.18 -23.25
C LEU A 347 9.41 9.92 -22.78
N GLY A 348 8.60 10.03 -21.72
CA GLY A 348 7.91 8.89 -21.15
C GLY A 348 6.71 9.32 -20.32
N ILE A 349 5.61 8.59 -20.50
CA ILE A 349 4.37 8.76 -19.76
C ILE A 349 4.18 7.52 -18.90
N ARG A 350 3.91 7.72 -17.61
CA ARG A 350 3.49 6.67 -16.69
C ARG A 350 1.98 6.58 -16.72
N GLU A 351 1.46 5.37 -16.65
CA GLU A 351 0.02 5.10 -16.68
C GLU A 351 -0.37 4.28 -15.47
N SER A 352 -1.49 4.62 -14.85
CA SER A 352 -2.05 3.85 -13.73
C SER A 352 -3.56 3.76 -13.84
N VAL A 353 -4.10 2.55 -13.73
CA VAL A 353 -5.55 2.34 -13.63
C VAL A 353 -5.98 2.68 -12.21
N ARG A 354 -7.11 3.37 -12.12
CA ARG A 354 -7.74 3.90 -10.91
C ARG A 354 -9.20 3.46 -10.90
N HIS A 355 -9.78 3.40 -9.71
CA HIS A 355 -11.22 3.21 -9.55
C HIS A 355 -11.86 4.48 -8.99
N ARG A 356 -12.98 4.91 -9.57
CA ARG A 356 -13.78 6.00 -9.00
C ARG A 356 -15.19 5.54 -8.67
N THR A 357 -15.69 5.97 -7.51
CA THR A 357 -17.11 5.92 -7.18
C THR A 357 -17.70 7.26 -7.55
N VAL A 358 -18.66 7.27 -8.48
CA VAL A 358 -19.31 8.50 -8.94
C VAL A 358 -20.71 8.56 -8.36
N LEU A 359 -21.07 9.68 -7.73
CA LEU A 359 -22.46 9.90 -7.34
C LEU A 359 -23.35 9.97 -8.59
N ALA A 360 -24.53 9.37 -8.51
CA ALA A 360 -25.57 9.64 -9.48
C ALA A 360 -25.81 11.15 -9.51
N ARG A 361 -25.82 11.72 -10.71
CA ARG A 361 -25.93 13.17 -10.90
C ARG A 361 -26.81 13.49 -12.09
N HIS A 362 -27.52 14.60 -11.96
CA HIS A 362 -28.29 15.18 -13.05
C HIS A 362 -28.28 16.70 -12.91
N VAL A 363 -28.68 17.39 -13.96
CA VAL A 363 -28.70 18.85 -14.01
C VAL A 363 -30.14 19.33 -14.03
N VAL A 364 -30.47 20.28 -13.17
CA VAL A 364 -31.75 20.99 -13.15
C VAL A 364 -31.48 22.45 -13.45
N ARG A 365 -32.28 23.07 -14.31
CA ARG A 365 -32.13 24.48 -14.67
C ARG A 365 -33.03 25.36 -13.79
N ILE A 366 -32.42 26.32 -13.09
CA ILE A 366 -33.11 27.31 -12.25
C ILE A 366 -32.91 28.68 -12.90
N GLY A 367 -33.96 29.18 -13.55
CA GLY A 367 -33.85 30.33 -14.43
C GLY A 367 -32.92 30.02 -15.60
N GLU A 368 -31.86 30.80 -15.77
CA GLU A 368 -30.86 30.58 -16.83
C GLU A 368 -29.69 29.70 -16.39
N ILE A 369 -29.55 29.43 -15.08
CA ILE A 369 -28.38 28.77 -14.52
C ILE A 369 -28.68 27.28 -14.29
N ALA A 370 -27.87 26.42 -14.89
CA ALA A 370 -27.84 25.00 -14.56
C ALA A 370 -27.35 24.79 -13.13
N VAL A 371 -28.00 23.88 -12.41
CA VAL A 371 -27.59 23.41 -11.08
C VAL A 371 -27.32 21.91 -11.19
N LYS A 372 -26.07 21.53 -10.95
CA LYS A 372 -25.65 20.14 -10.89
C LYS A 372 -26.00 19.56 -9.52
N ILE A 373 -26.81 18.51 -9.54
CA ILE A 373 -27.29 17.81 -8.35
C ILE A 373 -26.59 16.45 -8.31
N GLY A 374 -25.81 16.21 -7.26
CA GLY A 374 -25.29 14.90 -6.90
C GLY A 374 -26.14 14.28 -5.79
N HIS A 375 -26.58 13.03 -5.99
CA HIS A 375 -27.42 12.32 -5.03
C HIS A 375 -26.89 10.92 -4.73
N LEU A 376 -27.12 10.47 -3.50
CA LEU A 376 -26.82 9.13 -3.00
C LEU A 376 -28.12 8.53 -2.46
N ASP A 377 -28.50 7.37 -2.96
CA ASP A 377 -29.75 6.68 -2.58
C ASP A 377 -31.00 7.57 -2.67
N GLY A 378 -31.04 8.43 -3.70
CA GLY A 378 -32.14 9.36 -3.93
C GLY A 378 -32.15 10.58 -2.99
N VAL A 379 -31.13 10.78 -2.16
CA VAL A 379 -30.97 11.97 -1.29
C VAL A 379 -29.91 12.90 -1.88
N ILE A 380 -30.23 14.19 -1.99
CA ILE A 380 -29.29 15.21 -2.44
C ILE A 380 -28.13 15.28 -1.45
N VAL A 381 -26.91 15.10 -1.96
CA VAL A 381 -25.66 15.28 -1.20
C VAL A 381 -25.04 16.63 -1.55
N GLN A 382 -25.16 17.05 -2.81
CA GLN A 382 -24.63 18.32 -3.30
C GLN A 382 -25.55 18.91 -4.36
N ALA A 383 -25.76 20.23 -4.31
CA ALA A 383 -26.39 21.01 -5.37
C ALA A 383 -25.51 22.24 -5.62
N MET A 384 -24.98 22.38 -6.83
CA MET A 384 -24.02 23.44 -7.17
C MET A 384 -24.38 24.08 -8.51
N PRO A 385 -24.60 25.41 -8.57
CA PRO A 385 -24.72 26.13 -9.83
C PRO A 385 -23.48 25.93 -10.73
N GLU A 386 -23.70 25.69 -12.01
CA GLU A 386 -22.63 25.61 -12.99
C GLU A 386 -22.01 26.99 -13.20
N PHE A 387 -20.69 27.07 -12.99
CA PHE A 387 -20.01 28.36 -12.91
C PHE A 387 -19.94 29.09 -14.25
N GLU A 388 -19.92 28.37 -15.38
CA GLU A 388 -19.95 29.00 -16.71
C GLU A 388 -21.25 29.80 -16.95
N ASP A 389 -22.41 29.26 -16.52
CA ASP A 389 -23.69 29.96 -16.60
C ASP A 389 -23.69 31.19 -15.67
N VAL A 390 -23.18 31.04 -14.45
CA VAL A 390 -23.00 32.16 -13.50
C VAL A 390 -22.14 33.27 -14.11
N ALA A 391 -21.00 32.91 -14.71
CA ALA A 391 -20.08 33.86 -15.33
C ALA A 391 -20.67 34.52 -16.60
N ALA A 392 -21.50 33.79 -17.35
CA ALA A 392 -22.21 34.34 -18.51
C ALA A 392 -23.27 35.37 -18.09
N VAL A 393 -24.08 35.04 -17.09
CA VAL A 393 -25.08 35.96 -16.51
C VAL A 393 -24.40 37.19 -15.90
N ALA A 394 -23.35 36.98 -15.10
CA ALA A 394 -22.57 38.05 -14.48
C ALA A 394 -21.98 39.02 -15.51
N ARG A 395 -21.37 38.50 -16.59
CA ARG A 395 -20.83 39.34 -17.68
C ARG A 395 -21.92 40.11 -18.42
N ARG A 396 -23.04 39.46 -18.74
CA ARG A 396 -24.14 40.11 -19.47
C ARG A 396 -24.80 41.22 -18.65
N GLU A 397 -24.92 41.02 -17.34
CA GLU A 397 -25.56 41.98 -16.43
C GLU A 397 -24.59 43.02 -15.85
N GLY A 398 -23.28 42.87 -16.08
CA GLY A 398 -22.26 43.76 -15.51
C GLY A 398 -22.14 43.64 -13.99
N ARG A 399 -22.38 42.44 -13.43
CA ARG A 399 -22.42 42.19 -11.99
C ARG A 399 -21.25 41.29 -11.53
N PRO A 400 -20.81 41.36 -10.27
CA PRO A 400 -19.78 40.45 -9.77
C PRO A 400 -20.27 39.00 -9.73
N GLU A 401 -19.46 38.05 -10.23
CA GLU A 401 -19.77 36.61 -10.25
C GLU A 401 -20.15 36.06 -8.87
N ARG A 402 -19.49 36.53 -7.80
CA ARG A 402 -19.81 36.15 -6.42
C ARG A 402 -21.27 36.44 -6.04
N VAL A 403 -21.82 37.57 -6.51
CA VAL A 403 -23.20 37.98 -6.21
C VAL A 403 -24.18 37.08 -6.97
N VAL A 404 -23.94 36.87 -8.27
CA VAL A 404 -24.77 36.00 -9.11
C VAL A 404 -24.74 34.55 -8.61
N LEU A 405 -23.57 34.05 -8.17
CA LEU A 405 -23.44 32.71 -7.57
C LEU A 405 -24.26 32.59 -6.28
N GLN A 406 -24.19 33.61 -5.40
CA GLN A 406 -24.94 33.61 -4.14
C GLN A 406 -26.46 33.63 -4.39
N GLU A 407 -26.93 34.38 -5.39
CA GLU A 407 -28.33 34.39 -5.81
C GLU A 407 -28.75 33.05 -6.43
N ALA A 408 -27.91 32.43 -7.26
CA ALA A 408 -28.16 31.13 -7.84
C ALA A 408 -28.25 30.03 -6.76
N LEU A 409 -27.37 30.06 -5.76
CA LEU A 409 -27.44 29.16 -4.60
C LEU A 409 -28.72 29.37 -3.79
N ALA A 410 -29.11 30.63 -3.54
CA ALA A 410 -30.34 30.95 -2.84
C ALA A 410 -31.59 30.50 -3.62
N ALA A 411 -31.61 30.69 -4.95
CA ALA A 411 -32.69 30.24 -5.83
C ALA A 411 -32.78 28.70 -5.88
N ALA A 412 -31.65 28.01 -5.96
CA ALA A 412 -31.60 26.54 -5.88
C ALA A 412 -32.15 26.05 -4.53
N ALA A 413 -31.75 26.68 -3.43
CA ALA A 413 -32.25 26.34 -2.10
C ALA A 413 -33.76 26.60 -1.95
N ALA A 414 -34.25 27.73 -2.47
CA ALA A 414 -35.67 28.06 -2.50
C ALA A 414 -36.50 27.06 -3.35
N ALA A 415 -35.89 26.49 -4.41
CA ALA A 415 -36.46 25.43 -5.21
C ALA A 415 -36.37 24.03 -4.55
N GLY A 416 -35.88 23.94 -3.31
CA GLY A 416 -35.79 22.69 -2.55
C GLY A 416 -34.55 21.85 -2.86
N LEU A 417 -33.62 22.36 -3.66
CA LEU A 417 -32.37 21.68 -4.03
C LEU A 417 -31.30 21.86 -2.94
N VAL A 418 -31.56 21.30 -1.76
CA VAL A 418 -30.64 21.40 -0.62
C VAL A 418 -30.19 20.01 -0.15
N PRO A 419 -28.95 19.87 0.35
CA PRO A 419 -28.48 18.62 0.92
C PRO A 419 -29.42 18.05 1.99
N GLY A 420 -29.62 16.73 1.98
CA GLY A 420 -30.51 16.02 2.88
C GLY A 420 -31.98 15.96 2.44
N ARG A 421 -32.37 16.64 1.35
CA ARG A 421 -33.70 16.48 0.75
C ARG A 421 -33.71 15.37 -0.30
N PRO A 422 -34.88 14.77 -0.59
CA PRO A 422 -35.03 13.88 -1.73
C PRO A 422 -34.61 14.59 -3.02
N SER A 423 -33.85 13.89 -3.84
CA SER A 423 -33.52 14.31 -5.20
C SER A 423 -34.80 14.39 -6.01
N PRO A 424 -35.07 15.49 -6.74
CA PRO A 424 -36.19 15.52 -7.67
C PRO A 424 -36.02 14.40 -8.71
N PRO A 425 -37.12 13.82 -9.20
CA PRO A 425 -37.06 12.81 -10.24
C PRO A 425 -36.39 13.39 -11.49
N THR A 426 -35.49 12.63 -12.09
CA THR A 426 -34.88 13.01 -13.37
C THR A 426 -36.01 13.20 -14.40
N PRO A 427 -36.13 14.38 -15.04
CA PRO A 427 -37.15 14.55 -16.07
C PRO A 427 -36.93 13.50 -17.17
N PRO A 428 -38.01 12.89 -17.72
CA PRO A 428 -37.87 11.85 -18.74
C PRO A 428 -37.08 12.40 -19.93
N ALA A 429 -36.09 11.63 -20.38
CA ALA A 429 -35.32 11.97 -21.57
C ALA A 429 -36.29 12.14 -22.76
N ALA A 430 -36.22 13.30 -23.43
CA ALA A 430 -37.01 13.53 -24.64
C ALA A 430 -36.68 12.43 -25.67
N PRO A 431 -37.67 11.83 -26.33
CA PRO A 431 -37.43 10.75 -27.29
C PRO A 431 -36.68 11.33 -28.50
N GLY A 432 -35.41 10.93 -28.67
CA GLY A 432 -34.61 11.26 -29.85
C GLY A 432 -33.21 11.87 -29.62
N SER A 433 -32.75 12.05 -28.37
CA SER A 433 -31.35 12.46 -28.12
C SER A 433 -30.42 11.24 -28.03
N PRO A 434 -29.27 11.20 -28.73
CA PRO A 434 -28.25 10.19 -28.47
C PRO A 434 -27.80 10.29 -27.00
N ARG A 435 -27.43 9.16 -26.39
CA ARG A 435 -26.80 9.14 -25.06
C ARG A 435 -25.47 9.90 -25.17
N THR A 436 -25.48 11.18 -24.88
CA THR A 436 -24.29 11.99 -24.76
C THR A 436 -23.63 11.65 -23.42
N SER A 437 -22.55 10.88 -23.47
CA SER A 437 -21.46 11.10 -22.53
C SER A 437 -21.07 12.57 -22.66
N ASP A 438 -21.27 13.38 -21.62
CA ASP A 438 -20.89 14.80 -21.60
C ASP A 438 -19.36 14.91 -21.74
N HIS A 439 -18.91 14.94 -22.99
CA HIS A 439 -17.71 15.64 -23.42
C HIS A 439 -18.16 16.88 -24.18
N HIS A 440 -17.52 18.00 -23.86
CA HIS A 440 -17.67 19.28 -24.53
C HIS A 440 -17.66 19.12 -26.07
N ASP A 441 -18.84 19.21 -26.69
CA ASP A 441 -18.99 19.50 -28.11
C ASP A 441 -19.28 21.00 -28.26
N ARG A 442 -18.25 21.77 -28.64
CA ARG A 442 -18.42 23.13 -29.16
C ARG A 442 -18.19 23.07 -30.66
N GLY A 443 -19.29 23.21 -31.41
CA GLY A 443 -19.28 23.41 -32.84
C GLY A 443 -18.46 24.63 -33.27
N ARG A 444 -17.83 24.50 -34.44
CA ARG A 444 -17.29 25.62 -35.25
C ARG A 444 -18.37 26.69 -35.50
N PRO A 445 -17.95 27.94 -35.68
CA PRO A 445 -18.22 28.57 -36.97
C PRO A 445 -17.02 29.36 -37.52
N GLY A 446 -16.92 29.41 -38.85
CA GLY A 446 -16.17 30.43 -39.61
C GLY A 446 -14.67 30.21 -39.71
#